data_AF-A0A7C6ADQ7-F1
#
_entry.id   AF-A0A7C6ADQ7-F1
#
_cell.length_a   1.000
_cell.length_b   1.000
_cell.length_c   1.000
_cell.angle_alpha   90.00
_cell.angle_beta   90.00
_cell.angle_gamma   90.00
#
_symmetry.space_group_name_H-M   'P 1'
#
loop_
_entity.id
_entity.type
_entity.pdbx_description
1 polymer ?
#
loop_
_entity_poly.entity_id
_entity_poly.type
_entity_poly.pdbx_seq_one_letter_code
_entity_poly.pdbx_strand_id
1 'polypeptide(L)'
;MKKGILLALLLVGIAFIICSNKANAGVSVNIGFFYSSLGPHGEWIEIEPGFVVWRPFHVHRYWRPYMLGRWVWTAYGWYWLSDEPFGWIVYHYGRWYYDDYYGWIWVPDDVWGPAWVEWRYDDDYIGWAPLPPYAAFRIHIGIRFTRTWVAPPHYWVFIRYKHFGRPITYGHIVSSERHIRRIIGRTRSIHQYRVENERVVHIGIDRTIIERRTRTPIREVTVKEVRERSGERPVLDNRKQNVERIEIYRPTREEIQRPAERPTIKRSERKPTLDVNEITRSRSETQDRDIQLQREQREKKSEQIQSEQKVEQEERANTRSQPRQQDIQKSKIDRQEKRKELIERQDNLPNPPVRERPAIVKPQKEKQSPQVRQYYPRESQRSRSEGKKQR
;
A
#
# COMPACT_ATOMS: atom_id res chain seq x y z
N MET A 1 -29.39 -19.11 -58.38
CA MET A 1 -28.20 -18.51 -57.75
C MET A 1 -28.10 -17.06 -58.20
N LYS A 2 -27.73 -16.10 -57.33
CA LYS A 2 -27.63 -14.62 -57.56
C LYS A 2 -28.72 -13.70 -56.95
N LYS A 3 -29.52 -14.13 -55.97
CA LYS A 3 -30.38 -13.19 -55.19
C LYS A 3 -30.28 -13.31 -53.66
N GLY A 4 -29.43 -14.20 -53.13
CA GLY A 4 -29.28 -14.42 -51.68
C GLY A 4 -28.02 -13.83 -51.03
N ILE A 5 -27.13 -13.19 -51.79
CA ILE A 5 -25.81 -12.74 -51.27
C ILE A 5 -25.77 -11.23 -51.00
N LEU A 6 -26.72 -10.45 -51.52
CA LEU A 6 -26.71 -8.99 -51.33
C LEU A 6 -27.30 -8.52 -50.00
N LEU A 7 -28.09 -9.34 -49.30
CA LEU A 7 -28.71 -8.95 -48.02
C LEU A 7 -27.82 -9.25 -46.80
N ALA A 8 -26.85 -10.15 -46.93
CA ALA A 8 -25.90 -10.49 -45.87
C ALA A 8 -24.75 -9.46 -45.73
N LEU A 9 -24.53 -8.60 -46.74
CA LEU A 9 -23.52 -7.56 -46.70
C LEU A 9 -24.03 -6.19 -46.22
N LEU A 10 -25.36 -6.01 -46.10
CA LEU A 10 -25.95 -4.79 -45.55
C LEU A 10 -26.12 -4.83 -44.02
N LEU A 11 -26.17 -6.03 -43.42
CA LEU A 11 -26.30 -6.21 -41.97
C LEU A 11 -24.98 -6.36 -41.21
N VAL A 12 -23.86 -6.50 -41.92
CA VAL A 12 -22.50 -6.50 -41.31
C VAL A 12 -21.88 -5.09 -41.33
N GLY A 13 -22.41 -4.17 -42.15
CA GLY A 13 -21.89 -2.81 -42.31
C GLY A 13 -22.45 -1.75 -41.34
N ILE A 14 -23.47 -2.06 -40.53
CA ILE A 14 -24.11 -1.08 -39.61
C ILE A 14 -23.76 -1.34 -38.14
N ALA A 15 -23.09 -2.45 -37.82
CA ALA A 15 -22.60 -2.74 -36.46
C ALA A 15 -21.17 -2.21 -36.16
N PHE A 16 -20.51 -1.55 -37.13
CA PHE A 16 -19.16 -1.02 -36.99
C PHE A 16 -19.07 0.50 -37.12
N ILE A 17 -20.16 1.21 -36.79
CA ILE A 17 -20.09 2.60 -36.31
C ILE A 17 -20.31 2.56 -34.79
N ILE A 18 -19.51 1.75 -34.10
CA ILE A 18 -19.13 2.14 -32.76
C ILE A 18 -18.17 3.29 -33.02
N CYS A 19 -18.69 4.52 -32.90
CA CYS A 19 -17.86 5.69 -32.63
C CYS A 19 -16.79 5.21 -31.67
N SER A 20 -15.55 5.14 -32.16
CA SER A 20 -14.40 5.22 -31.27
C SER A 20 -14.46 6.62 -30.69
N ASN A 21 -15.37 6.80 -29.73
CA ASN A 21 -15.08 7.64 -28.59
C ASN A 21 -13.82 7.01 -28.03
N LYS A 22 -12.67 7.51 -28.49
CA LYS A 22 -11.61 7.83 -27.55
C LYS A 22 -12.30 8.73 -26.53
N ALA A 23 -13.00 8.12 -25.58
CA ALA A 23 -13.11 8.68 -24.26
C ALA A 23 -11.65 8.94 -23.94
N ASN A 24 -11.24 10.20 -24.07
CA ASN A 24 -10.06 10.66 -23.39
C ASN A 24 -10.30 10.16 -21.98
N ALA A 25 -9.55 9.14 -21.59
CA ALA A 25 -9.48 8.69 -20.21
C ALA A 25 -8.79 9.84 -19.48
N GLY A 26 -9.50 10.97 -19.36
CA GLY A 26 -9.23 11.97 -18.37
C GLY A 26 -9.32 11.18 -17.08
N VAL A 27 -8.16 11.02 -16.44
CA VAL A 27 -8.02 10.32 -15.16
C VAL A 27 -8.73 11.18 -14.12
N SER A 28 -10.07 11.20 -14.18
CA SER A 28 -10.91 11.82 -13.19
C SER A 28 -10.98 10.83 -12.04
N VAL A 29 -10.11 11.03 -11.04
CA VAL A 29 -10.30 10.36 -9.75
C VAL A 29 -11.69 10.78 -9.29
N ASN A 30 -12.58 9.80 -9.07
CA ASN A 30 -13.86 10.11 -8.47
C ASN A 30 -13.57 10.55 -7.02
N ILE A 31 -13.74 11.84 -6.76
CA ILE A 31 -13.48 12.49 -5.47
C ILE A 31 -14.74 13.20 -4.98
N GLY A 32 -15.92 12.60 -5.25
CA GLY A 32 -17.24 13.17 -4.92
C GLY A 32 -17.31 13.76 -3.51
N PHE A 33 -16.73 13.07 -2.53
CA PHE A 33 -16.67 13.57 -1.18
C PHE A 33 -15.94 14.92 -1.06
N PHE A 34 -14.73 15.05 -1.63
CA PHE A 34 -13.97 16.31 -1.58
C PHE A 34 -14.69 17.46 -2.28
N TYR A 35 -15.33 17.18 -3.42
CA TYR A 35 -16.13 18.15 -4.14
C TYR A 35 -17.16 18.85 -3.22
N SER A 36 -17.93 18.05 -2.48
CA SER A 36 -18.94 18.56 -1.55
C SER A 36 -18.34 19.25 -0.33
N SER A 37 -17.26 18.71 0.25
CA SER A 37 -16.66 19.26 1.48
C SER A 37 -15.89 20.57 1.25
N LEU A 38 -15.29 20.74 0.07
CA LEU A 38 -14.50 21.93 -0.27
C LEU A 38 -15.30 23.02 -1.00
N GLY A 39 -16.49 22.70 -1.50
CA GLY A 39 -17.37 23.64 -2.21
C GLY A 39 -17.64 24.96 -1.46
N PRO A 40 -17.94 24.94 -0.15
CA PRO A 40 -18.15 26.19 0.62
C PRO A 40 -16.91 27.07 0.77
N HIS A 41 -15.71 26.54 0.49
CA HIS A 41 -14.43 27.19 0.81
C HIS A 41 -13.64 27.60 -0.42
N GLY A 42 -14.09 27.27 -1.63
CA GLY A 42 -13.35 27.53 -2.86
C GLY A 42 -14.11 27.14 -4.12
N GLU A 43 -13.44 27.27 -5.26
CA GLU A 43 -13.98 26.90 -6.57
C GLU A 43 -13.25 25.71 -7.16
N TRP A 44 -14.01 24.93 -7.94
CA TRP A 44 -13.47 23.84 -8.75
C TRP A 44 -13.33 24.29 -10.19
N ILE A 45 -12.15 24.07 -10.76
CA ILE A 45 -11.77 24.54 -12.09
C ILE A 45 -11.30 23.35 -12.90
N GLU A 46 -11.92 23.11 -14.05
CA GLU A 46 -11.44 22.17 -15.07
C GLU A 46 -10.39 22.87 -15.94
N ILE A 47 -9.12 22.51 -15.75
CA ILE A 47 -7.98 23.13 -16.44
C ILE A 47 -7.59 22.39 -17.72
N GLU A 48 -7.93 21.11 -17.81
CA GLU A 48 -7.90 20.30 -19.02
C GLU A 48 -9.08 19.33 -18.99
N PRO A 49 -9.53 18.77 -20.13
CA PRO A 49 -10.67 17.85 -20.17
C PRO A 49 -10.54 16.71 -19.16
N GLY A 50 -11.43 16.68 -18.15
CA GLY A 50 -11.44 15.68 -17.09
C GLY A 50 -10.41 15.89 -15.97
N PHE A 51 -9.62 16.98 -16.01
CA PHE A 51 -8.65 17.32 -14.96
C PHE A 51 -9.10 18.56 -14.18
N VAL A 52 -9.56 18.31 -12.96
CA VAL A 52 -10.20 19.32 -12.11
C VAL A 52 -9.30 19.62 -10.91
N VAL A 53 -9.08 20.91 -10.65
CA VAL A 53 -8.32 21.44 -9.52
C VAL A 53 -9.22 22.31 -8.64
N TRP A 54 -8.82 22.51 -7.39
CA TRP A 54 -9.52 23.38 -6.46
C TRP A 54 -8.71 24.62 -6.14
N ARG A 55 -9.38 25.75 -5.93
CA ARG A 55 -8.76 27.02 -5.53
C ARG A 55 -9.51 27.61 -4.33
N PRO A 56 -8.83 27.99 -3.24
CA PRO A 56 -9.48 28.54 -2.07
C PRO A 56 -10.05 29.94 -2.32
N PHE A 57 -11.17 30.25 -1.68
CA PHE A 57 -11.71 31.60 -1.57
C PHE A 57 -11.17 32.33 -0.33
N HIS A 58 -11.27 33.65 -0.34
CA HIS A 58 -11.07 34.52 0.83
C HIS A 58 -9.73 34.35 1.56
N VAL A 59 -8.70 33.85 0.86
CA VAL A 59 -7.33 33.80 1.39
C VAL A 59 -6.64 35.15 1.22
N HIS A 60 -5.73 35.47 2.15
CA HIS A 60 -4.96 36.70 2.08
C HIS A 60 -4.05 36.74 0.84
N ARG A 61 -3.72 37.93 0.33
CA ARG A 61 -2.89 38.09 -0.90
C ARG A 61 -1.49 37.44 -0.81
N TYR A 62 -0.97 37.30 0.41
CA TYR A 62 0.34 36.68 0.68
C TYR A 62 0.22 35.28 1.27
N TRP A 63 -0.99 34.74 1.30
CA TRP A 63 -1.25 33.40 1.79
C TRP A 63 -0.50 32.35 0.97
N ARG A 64 -0.09 31.28 1.66
CA ARG A 64 0.55 30.11 1.08
C ARG A 64 -0.01 28.87 1.78
N PRO A 65 -0.02 27.70 1.11
CA PRO A 65 -0.25 26.43 1.77
C PRO A 65 0.70 26.25 2.96
N TYR A 66 0.20 25.63 4.04
CA TYR A 66 0.98 25.36 5.26
C TYR A 66 1.49 26.64 5.96
N MET A 67 0.72 27.73 5.92
CA MET A 67 1.11 29.02 6.51
C MET A 67 0.42 29.31 7.85
N LEU A 68 -0.85 28.92 7.99
CA LEU A 68 -1.70 29.20 9.16
C LEU A 68 -2.04 27.90 9.88
N GLY A 69 -1.47 27.71 11.06
CA GLY A 69 -1.53 26.46 11.79
C GLY A 69 -0.25 26.21 12.59
N ARG A 70 0.03 24.95 12.90
CA ARG A 70 1.24 24.56 13.64
C ARG A 70 1.67 23.14 13.32
N TRP A 71 2.98 22.92 13.41
CA TRP A 71 3.56 21.58 13.36
C TRP A 71 3.44 20.89 14.71
N VAL A 72 2.89 19.68 14.73
CA VAL A 72 2.73 18.85 15.93
C VAL A 72 3.46 17.53 15.71
N TRP A 73 4.23 17.09 16.69
CA TRP A 73 4.90 15.79 16.62
C TRP A 73 3.92 14.67 16.98
N THR A 74 3.81 13.65 16.13
CA THR A 74 2.87 12.53 16.30
C THR A 74 3.54 11.21 15.89
N ALA A 75 2.82 10.09 16.04
CA ALA A 75 3.24 8.80 15.51
C ALA A 75 3.41 8.78 13.97
N TYR A 76 2.91 9.80 13.25
CA TYR A 76 3.11 9.97 11.80
C TYR A 76 4.33 10.88 11.48
N GLY A 77 5.07 11.33 12.48
CA GLY A 77 6.09 12.38 12.35
C GLY A 77 5.49 13.77 12.52
N TRP A 78 5.98 14.75 11.74
CA TRP A 78 5.45 16.12 11.77
C TRP A 78 4.08 16.18 11.09
N TYR A 79 3.05 16.34 11.90
CA TYR A 79 1.68 16.58 11.46
C TYR A 79 1.43 18.08 11.32
N TRP A 80 0.86 18.51 10.20
CA TRP A 80 0.39 19.88 10.07
C TRP A 80 -1.02 19.99 10.62
N LEU A 81 -1.18 20.69 11.75
CA LEU A 81 -2.49 21.01 12.30
C LEU A 81 -2.90 22.40 11.80
N SER A 82 -3.89 22.43 10.92
CA SER A 82 -4.35 23.64 10.25
C SER A 82 -5.27 24.48 11.13
N ASP A 83 -5.19 25.81 10.98
CA ASP A 83 -6.22 26.73 11.52
C ASP A 83 -7.33 27.01 10.48
N GLU A 84 -7.20 26.45 9.27
CA GLU A 84 -8.10 26.67 8.15
C GLU A 84 -9.14 25.54 8.02
N PRO A 85 -10.43 25.86 7.75
CA PRO A 85 -11.53 24.88 7.81
C PRO A 85 -11.45 23.78 6.75
N PHE A 86 -10.74 24.04 5.65
CA PHE A 86 -10.50 23.09 4.58
C PHE A 86 -9.20 22.27 4.75
N GLY A 87 -8.36 22.63 5.73
CA GLY A 87 -6.99 22.12 5.88
C GLY A 87 -6.90 20.62 6.07
N TRP A 88 -7.85 20.05 6.83
CA TRP A 88 -7.92 18.61 7.09
C TRP A 88 -8.04 17.75 5.81
N ILE A 89 -8.53 18.33 4.71
CA ILE A 89 -8.48 17.70 3.38
C ILE A 89 -7.20 18.11 2.66
N VAL A 90 -7.04 19.39 2.33
CA VAL A 90 -6.08 19.82 1.30
C VAL A 90 -4.61 19.77 1.75
N TYR A 91 -4.34 19.60 3.05
CA TYR A 91 -2.99 19.42 3.58
C TYR A 91 -2.61 17.97 3.82
N HIS A 92 -3.61 17.08 3.84
CA HIS A 92 -3.41 15.65 4.10
C HIS A 92 -3.67 14.79 2.86
N TYR A 93 -4.43 15.31 1.90
CA TYR A 93 -4.70 14.75 0.60
C TYR A 93 -4.21 15.71 -0.48
N GLY A 94 -3.79 15.19 -1.64
CA GLY A 94 -3.43 16.00 -2.79
C GLY A 94 -2.10 16.73 -2.72
N ARG A 95 -1.90 17.66 -3.66
CA ARG A 95 -0.67 18.44 -3.84
C ARG A 95 -0.99 19.87 -4.24
N TRP A 96 -0.16 20.81 -3.82
CA TRP A 96 -0.33 22.23 -4.15
C TRP A 96 0.59 22.68 -5.27
N TYR A 97 0.09 23.57 -6.11
CA TYR A 97 0.84 24.21 -7.18
C TYR A 97 0.46 25.69 -7.27
N TYR A 98 1.43 26.54 -7.55
CA TYR A 98 1.19 27.95 -7.82
C TYR A 98 1.15 28.13 -9.34
N ASP A 99 -0.02 28.45 -9.84
CA ASP A 99 -0.24 28.82 -11.24
C ASP A 99 -0.17 30.35 -11.39
N ASP A 100 0.46 30.83 -12.46
CA ASP A 100 0.66 32.28 -12.67
C ASP A 100 -0.66 33.05 -12.86
N TYR A 101 -1.74 32.39 -13.31
CA TYR A 101 -3.04 33.02 -13.49
C TYR A 101 -3.97 32.80 -12.30
N TYR A 102 -4.07 31.56 -11.82
CA TYR A 102 -4.99 31.20 -10.74
C TYR A 102 -4.41 31.42 -9.32
N GLY A 103 -3.10 31.60 -9.20
CA GLY A 103 -2.39 31.53 -7.92
C GLY A 103 -2.34 30.09 -7.41
N TRP A 104 -2.47 29.91 -6.09
CA TRP A 104 -2.44 28.57 -5.50
C TRP A 104 -3.66 27.73 -5.89
N ILE A 105 -3.39 26.62 -6.55
CA ILE A 105 -4.35 25.58 -6.89
C ILE A 105 -3.94 24.25 -6.24
N TRP A 106 -4.94 23.47 -5.88
CA TRP A 106 -4.77 22.15 -5.27
C TRP A 106 -5.22 21.06 -6.23
N VAL A 107 -4.34 20.08 -6.43
CA VAL A 107 -4.59 18.88 -7.21
C VAL A 107 -4.98 17.75 -6.26
N PRO A 108 -6.20 17.21 -6.35
CA PRO A 108 -6.69 16.17 -5.44
C PRO A 108 -5.92 14.85 -5.56
N ASP A 109 -5.76 14.12 -4.45
CA ASP A 109 -5.22 12.75 -4.39
C ASP A 109 -5.94 11.97 -3.29
N ASP A 110 -6.00 10.64 -3.35
CA ASP A 110 -6.72 9.79 -2.39
C ASP A 110 -5.81 9.20 -1.28
N VAL A 111 -4.50 9.42 -1.38
CA VAL A 111 -3.54 9.00 -0.36
C VAL A 111 -3.41 10.05 0.74
N TRP A 112 -3.73 9.63 1.97
CA TRP A 112 -3.57 10.44 3.18
C TRP A 112 -2.12 10.45 3.68
N GLY A 113 -1.66 11.60 4.19
CA GLY A 113 -0.41 11.74 4.92
C GLY A 113 -0.46 12.85 5.99
N PRO A 114 0.52 12.91 6.91
CA PRO A 114 0.55 13.92 7.98
C PRO A 114 0.79 15.35 7.46
N ALA A 115 1.46 15.46 6.31
CA ALA A 115 1.62 16.65 5.48
C ALA A 115 2.38 16.26 4.19
N TRP A 116 2.21 17.00 3.10
CA TRP A 116 2.91 16.81 1.83
C TRP A 116 3.84 18.00 1.54
N VAL A 117 5.01 18.01 2.18
CA VAL A 117 5.99 19.10 2.12
C VAL A 117 7.41 18.58 1.91
N GLU A 118 8.29 19.45 1.43
CA GLU A 118 9.74 19.31 1.57
C GLU A 118 10.26 20.29 2.64
N TRP A 119 11.27 19.86 3.37
CA TRP A 119 11.88 20.60 4.47
C TRP A 119 13.23 21.18 4.08
N ARG A 120 13.55 22.35 4.63
CA ARG A 120 14.89 22.95 4.67
C ARG A 120 15.14 23.53 6.03
N TYR A 121 16.38 23.47 6.48
CA TYR A 121 16.79 24.16 7.69
C TYR A 121 18.27 24.48 7.68
N ASP A 122 18.61 25.53 8.43
CA ASP A 122 19.96 25.96 8.79
C ASP A 122 19.96 26.33 10.27
N ASP A 123 21.01 26.94 10.79
CA ASP A 123 21.17 27.28 12.21
C ASP A 123 20.08 28.20 12.81
N ASP A 124 19.46 29.05 12.00
CA ASP A 124 18.55 30.09 12.46
C ASP A 124 17.10 29.80 12.08
N TYR A 125 16.90 29.15 10.93
CA TYR A 125 15.61 29.00 10.27
C TYR A 125 15.28 27.55 9.98
N ILE A 126 14.00 27.26 10.15
CA ILE A 126 13.34 26.05 9.69
C ILE A 126 12.27 26.46 8.69
N GLY A 127 12.15 25.71 7.61
CA GLY A 127 11.13 25.98 6.61
C GLY A 127 10.70 24.77 5.83
N TRP A 128 9.56 24.96 5.18
CA TRP A 128 8.90 23.94 4.39
C TRP A 128 8.27 24.56 3.15
N ALA A 129 8.13 23.75 2.11
CA ALA A 129 7.40 24.08 0.90
C ALA A 129 6.48 22.91 0.55
N PRO A 130 5.25 23.16 0.05
CA PRO A 130 4.39 22.07 -0.37
C PRO A 130 5.03 21.29 -1.53
N LEU A 131 4.83 19.97 -1.50
CA LEU A 131 5.21 19.12 -2.62
C LEU A 131 4.29 19.40 -3.82
N PRO A 132 4.85 19.50 -5.04
CA PRO A 132 4.07 19.76 -6.24
C PRO A 132 3.28 18.51 -6.67
N PRO A 133 2.31 18.66 -7.59
CA PRO A 133 1.59 17.54 -8.20
C PRO A 133 2.48 16.51 -8.92
N TYR A 134 3.70 16.89 -9.28
CA TYR A 134 4.71 16.01 -9.87
C TYR A 134 5.36 15.05 -8.85
N ALA A 135 5.19 15.30 -7.54
CA ALA A 135 5.75 14.49 -6.46
C ALA A 135 4.77 13.39 -6.05
N ALA A 136 4.75 12.32 -6.84
CA ALA A 136 3.86 11.19 -6.63
C ALA A 136 4.36 10.31 -5.48
N PHE A 137 3.45 9.90 -4.58
CA PHE A 137 3.79 8.99 -3.50
C PHE A 137 3.53 7.54 -3.92
N ARG A 138 4.41 6.63 -3.47
CA ARG A 138 4.32 5.18 -3.66
C ARG A 138 4.63 4.50 -2.33
N ILE A 139 3.76 3.60 -1.89
CA ILE A 139 3.89 2.92 -0.59
C ILE A 139 5.26 2.27 -0.40
N HIS A 140 5.81 1.65 -1.46
CA HIS A 140 7.07 0.89 -1.39
C HIS A 140 8.33 1.69 -1.76
N ILE A 141 8.19 2.91 -2.29
CA ILE A 141 9.31 3.70 -2.84
C ILE A 141 9.45 5.07 -2.16
N GLY A 142 8.36 5.61 -1.61
CA GLY A 142 8.28 6.98 -1.12
C GLY A 142 7.90 7.96 -2.23
N ILE A 143 8.49 9.17 -2.21
CA ILE A 143 8.23 10.22 -3.20
C ILE A 143 9.05 9.97 -4.46
N ARG A 144 8.38 10.01 -5.61
CA ARG A 144 8.97 9.90 -6.95
C ARG A 144 8.50 11.08 -7.78
N PHE A 145 9.46 11.87 -8.26
CA PHE A 145 9.17 12.98 -9.15
C PHE A 145 9.08 12.49 -10.59
N THR A 146 8.05 12.93 -11.32
CA THR A 146 7.92 12.69 -12.77
C THR A 146 8.77 13.63 -13.61
N ARG A 147 9.11 14.79 -13.06
CA ARG A 147 10.02 15.77 -13.67
C ARG A 147 10.94 16.38 -12.65
N THR A 148 12.06 16.93 -13.10
CA THR A 148 12.93 17.73 -12.24
C THR A 148 12.14 18.91 -11.66
N TRP A 149 12.17 19.02 -10.34
CA TRP A 149 11.46 20.06 -9.61
C TRP A 149 12.36 20.67 -8.54
N VAL A 150 12.30 21.99 -8.44
CA VAL A 150 12.88 22.76 -7.34
C VAL A 150 11.83 23.77 -6.93
N ALA A 151 11.35 23.70 -5.69
CA ALA A 151 10.33 24.63 -5.21
C ALA A 151 10.82 26.09 -5.31
N PRO A 152 10.11 26.97 -6.04
CA PRO A 152 10.43 28.39 -6.14
C PRO A 152 10.43 29.07 -4.76
N PRO A 153 11.15 30.20 -4.57
CA PRO A 153 11.19 30.90 -3.28
C PRO A 153 9.83 31.26 -2.68
N HIS A 154 8.83 31.59 -3.50
CA HIS A 154 7.50 31.93 -3.02
C HIS A 154 6.69 30.72 -2.51
N TYR A 155 7.17 29.48 -2.69
CA TYR A 155 6.60 28.28 -2.08
C TYR A 155 7.03 28.12 -0.62
N TRP A 156 8.18 28.66 -0.25
CA TRP A 156 8.79 28.38 1.05
C TRP A 156 8.18 29.24 2.14
N VAL A 157 7.82 28.61 3.25
CA VAL A 157 7.53 29.25 4.53
C VAL A 157 8.74 29.00 5.42
N PHE A 158 9.41 30.08 5.85
CA PHE A 158 10.52 30.00 6.81
C PHE A 158 10.15 30.75 8.09
N ILE A 159 10.45 30.14 9.23
CA ILE A 159 10.31 30.75 10.56
C ILE A 159 11.58 30.51 11.38
N ARG A 160 11.78 31.30 12.43
CA ARG A 160 12.82 31.02 13.43
C ARG A 160 12.40 29.86 14.33
N TYR A 161 13.37 29.07 14.80
CA TYR A 161 13.14 27.93 15.70
C TYR A 161 12.25 28.24 16.91
N LYS A 162 12.38 29.43 17.51
CA LYS A 162 11.58 29.84 18.67
C LYS A 162 10.06 29.87 18.44
N HIS A 163 9.62 29.94 17.18
CA HIS A 163 8.21 29.92 16.80
C HIS A 163 7.73 28.53 16.37
N PHE A 164 8.64 27.57 16.18
CA PHE A 164 8.29 26.23 15.72
C PHE A 164 7.47 25.48 16.79
N GLY A 165 6.43 24.77 16.37
CA GLY A 165 5.48 24.09 17.25
C GLY A 165 4.40 24.96 17.89
N ARG A 166 4.45 26.29 17.69
CA ARG A 166 3.41 27.24 18.13
C ARG A 166 2.49 27.59 16.95
N PRO A 167 1.27 28.11 17.19
CA PRO A 167 0.45 28.69 16.12
C PRO A 167 1.25 29.75 15.34
N ILE A 168 1.34 29.54 14.03
CA ILE A 168 2.09 30.37 13.11
C ILE A 168 1.16 31.46 12.58
N THR A 169 1.66 32.69 12.60
CA THR A 169 0.98 33.86 12.06
C THR A 169 1.88 34.53 11.03
N TYR A 170 1.31 35.42 10.20
CA TYR A 170 2.07 36.15 9.17
C TYR A 170 3.32 36.86 9.72
N GLY A 171 3.28 37.34 10.96
CA GLY A 171 4.41 38.05 11.59
C GLY A 171 5.61 37.15 11.94
N HIS A 172 5.41 35.83 12.03
CA HIS A 172 6.50 34.88 12.29
C HIS A 172 7.29 34.52 11.02
N ILE A 173 6.73 34.79 9.85
CA ILE A 173 7.20 34.26 8.57
C ILE A 173 8.17 35.24 7.92
N VAL A 174 9.27 34.71 7.40
CA VAL A 174 10.21 35.49 6.59
C VAL A 174 9.50 35.94 5.31
N SER A 175 9.21 37.24 5.21
CA SER A 175 8.49 37.82 4.08
C SER A 175 9.38 38.23 2.91
N SER A 176 10.66 38.56 3.18
CA SER A 176 11.60 39.02 2.14
C SER A 176 12.04 37.88 1.23
N GLU A 177 11.68 37.95 -0.06
CA GLU A 177 12.08 36.94 -1.04
C GLU A 177 13.61 36.84 -1.18
N ARG A 178 14.33 37.95 -1.10
CA ARG A 178 15.80 37.96 -1.08
C ARG A 178 16.35 37.14 0.09
N HIS A 179 15.73 37.25 1.26
CA HIS A 179 16.11 36.48 2.44
C HIS A 179 15.81 35.00 2.24
N ILE A 180 14.61 34.66 1.74
CA ILE A 180 14.23 33.28 1.41
C ILE A 180 15.25 32.65 0.45
N ARG A 181 15.61 33.35 -0.64
CA ARG A 181 16.61 32.88 -1.63
C ARG A 181 17.96 32.60 -0.99
N ARG A 182 18.41 33.43 -0.04
CA ARG A 182 19.66 33.21 0.70
C ARG A 182 19.61 31.94 1.55
N ILE A 183 18.51 31.72 2.27
CA ILE A 183 18.30 30.50 3.07
C ILE A 183 18.29 29.27 2.15
N ILE A 184 17.57 29.32 1.03
CA ILE A 184 17.56 28.25 0.03
C ILE A 184 18.97 27.98 -0.52
N GLY A 185 19.75 29.01 -0.82
CA GLY A 185 21.11 28.84 -1.34
C GLY A 185 22.09 28.14 -0.39
N ARG A 186 21.86 28.20 0.93
CA ARG A 186 22.73 27.61 1.95
C ARG A 186 22.23 26.29 2.55
N THR A 187 21.09 25.78 2.10
CA THR A 187 20.41 24.60 2.67
C THR A 187 20.17 23.52 1.63
N ARG A 188 19.99 22.27 2.10
CA ARG A 188 19.54 21.15 1.26
C ARG A 188 18.09 20.79 1.61
N SER A 189 17.34 20.34 0.60
CA SER A 189 15.96 19.89 0.80
C SER A 189 15.90 18.45 1.30
N ILE A 190 14.90 18.18 2.12
CA ILE A 190 14.59 16.86 2.69
C ILE A 190 13.11 16.58 2.45
N HIS A 191 12.80 15.49 1.75
CA HIS A 191 11.42 15.12 1.41
C HIS A 191 11.26 13.60 1.47
N GLN A 192 11.90 12.95 2.44
CA GLN A 192 11.87 11.50 2.57
C GLN A 192 10.62 11.07 3.32
N TYR A 193 9.72 10.40 2.60
CA TYR A 193 8.54 9.74 3.14
C TYR A 193 8.80 8.25 3.25
N ARG A 194 8.25 7.63 4.28
CA ARG A 194 8.32 6.17 4.50
C ARG A 194 6.93 5.64 4.82
N VAL A 195 6.75 4.33 4.67
CA VAL A 195 5.58 3.63 5.18
C VAL A 195 5.99 2.76 6.34
N GLU A 196 5.36 2.97 7.49
CA GLU A 196 5.58 2.19 8.70
C GLU A 196 4.22 1.71 9.22
N ASN A 197 4.03 0.40 9.38
CA ASN A 197 2.76 -0.19 9.84
C ASN A 197 1.55 0.34 9.05
N GLU A 198 1.66 0.36 7.72
CA GLU A 198 0.63 0.87 6.78
C GLU A 198 0.33 2.38 6.89
N ARG A 199 1.14 3.12 7.65
CA ARG A 199 1.01 4.57 7.82
C ARG A 199 2.07 5.30 7.01
N VAL A 200 1.66 6.35 6.30
CA VAL A 200 2.60 7.30 5.70
C VAL A 200 3.21 8.13 6.82
N VAL A 201 4.54 8.05 6.97
CA VAL A 201 5.30 8.76 7.98
C VAL A 201 6.20 9.79 7.30
N HIS A 202 6.20 11.01 7.85
CA HIS A 202 7.08 12.08 7.41
C HIS A 202 7.80 12.72 8.60
N ILE A 203 9.02 12.24 8.88
CA ILE A 203 9.85 12.76 9.96
C ILE A 203 10.44 14.13 9.60
N GLY A 204 10.81 14.35 8.34
CA GLY A 204 11.44 15.60 7.92
C GLY A 204 12.69 15.92 8.73
N ILE A 205 12.57 16.91 9.61
CA ILE A 205 13.64 17.36 10.52
C ILE A 205 13.50 16.60 11.85
N ASP A 206 14.59 15.97 12.28
CA ASP A 206 14.64 15.25 13.56
C ASP A 206 14.25 16.18 14.72
N ARG A 207 13.26 15.75 15.52
CA ARG A 207 12.74 16.54 16.65
C ARG A 207 13.83 16.97 17.63
N THR A 208 14.88 16.17 17.82
CA THR A 208 15.96 16.45 18.75
C THR A 208 16.78 17.66 18.34
N ILE A 209 16.87 17.96 17.04
CA ILE A 209 17.53 19.18 16.53
C ILE A 209 16.75 20.40 17.02
N ILE A 210 15.42 20.34 16.95
CA ILE A 210 14.53 21.41 17.36
C ILE A 210 14.58 21.57 18.88
N GLU A 211 14.48 20.48 19.64
CA GLU A 211 14.56 20.50 21.11
C GLU A 211 15.87 21.12 21.61
N ARG A 212 17.01 20.75 21.03
CA ARG A 212 18.32 21.34 21.40
C ARG A 212 18.37 22.84 21.15
N ARG A 213 17.77 23.31 20.05
CA ARG A 213 17.80 24.73 19.64
C ARG A 213 16.80 25.59 20.40
N THR A 214 15.64 25.05 20.72
CA THR A 214 14.59 25.76 21.47
C THR A 214 14.69 25.55 22.98
N ARG A 215 15.51 24.60 23.43
CA ARG A 215 15.57 24.12 24.82
C ARG A 215 14.19 23.73 25.37
N THR A 216 13.31 23.28 24.48
CA THR A 216 11.93 22.91 24.81
C THR A 216 11.69 21.48 24.38
N PRO A 217 11.29 20.57 25.28
CA PRO A 217 10.99 19.19 24.92
C PRO A 217 9.73 19.13 24.04
N ILE A 218 9.78 18.31 22.99
CA ILE A 218 8.69 18.11 22.05
C ILE A 218 8.00 16.80 22.41
N ARG A 219 6.79 16.92 22.94
CA ARG A 219 5.98 15.77 23.32
C ARG A 219 5.27 15.23 22.09
N GLU A 220 5.20 13.91 22.02
CA GLU A 220 4.35 13.24 21.05
C GLU A 220 2.89 13.43 21.43
N VAL A 221 2.09 13.84 20.45
CA VAL A 221 0.65 14.03 20.57
C VAL A 221 -0.05 12.85 19.92
N THR A 222 -0.99 12.26 20.66
CA THR A 222 -1.79 11.14 20.17
C THR A 222 -2.73 11.61 19.07
N VAL A 223 -2.79 10.84 17.97
CA VAL A 223 -3.76 11.05 16.90
C VAL A 223 -4.84 9.97 17.01
N LYS A 224 -6.10 10.39 17.12
CA LYS A 224 -7.26 9.51 17.22
C LYS A 224 -8.16 9.71 16.01
N GLU A 225 -8.42 8.65 15.27
CA GLU A 225 -9.40 8.69 14.18
C GLU A 225 -10.83 8.67 14.75
N VAL A 226 -11.67 9.57 14.26
CA VAL A 226 -13.08 9.67 14.63
C VAL A 226 -13.96 9.39 13.42
N ARG A 227 -15.18 8.89 13.68
CA ARG A 227 -16.15 8.58 12.61
C ARG A 227 -16.99 9.79 12.20
N GLU A 228 -17.10 10.78 13.07
CA GLU A 228 -17.83 11.99 12.80
C GLU A 228 -17.09 12.81 11.74
N ARG A 229 -17.82 13.33 10.74
CA ARG A 229 -17.28 14.18 9.67
C ARG A 229 -17.00 15.60 10.17
N SER A 230 -16.36 15.72 11.33
CA SER A 230 -16.05 17.00 11.98
C SER A 230 -14.67 17.56 11.58
N GLY A 231 -14.01 16.94 10.58
CA GLY A 231 -12.71 17.37 10.08
C GLY A 231 -11.57 16.99 11.02
N GLU A 232 -10.70 17.94 11.34
CA GLU A 232 -9.67 17.78 12.37
C GLU A 232 -9.92 18.72 13.54
N ARG A 233 -9.69 18.25 14.77
CA ARG A 233 -9.81 19.08 15.97
C ARG A 233 -8.70 18.79 16.98
N PRO A 234 -8.01 19.83 17.49
CA PRO A 234 -7.17 19.66 18.67
C PRO A 234 -8.02 19.55 19.92
N VAL A 235 -7.72 18.55 20.76
CA VAL A 235 -8.23 18.47 22.13
C VAL A 235 -7.16 19.04 23.05
N LEU A 236 -7.50 20.06 23.81
CA LEU A 236 -6.55 20.80 24.64
C LEU A 236 -6.55 20.28 26.08
N ASP A 237 -5.36 20.16 26.66
CA ASP A 237 -5.20 19.97 28.09
C ASP A 237 -5.47 21.30 28.80
N ASN A 238 -6.64 21.41 29.41
CA ASN A 238 -7.09 22.61 30.14
C ASN A 238 -6.11 23.04 31.25
N ARG A 239 -5.26 22.15 31.76
CA ARG A 239 -4.27 22.49 32.80
C ARG A 239 -3.02 23.18 32.25
N LYS A 240 -2.71 23.01 30.96
CA LYS A 240 -1.46 23.46 30.34
C LYS A 240 -1.63 24.23 29.02
N GLN A 241 -2.87 24.40 28.54
CA GLN A 241 -3.21 24.98 27.23
C GLN A 241 -2.43 24.36 26.05
N ASN A 242 -1.97 23.12 26.21
CA ASN A 242 -1.25 22.36 25.19
C ASN A 242 -2.18 21.37 24.50
N VAL A 243 -1.83 20.91 23.29
CA VAL A 243 -2.58 19.86 22.60
C VAL A 243 -2.36 18.54 23.33
N GLU A 244 -3.43 17.94 23.85
CA GLU A 244 -3.44 16.62 24.47
C GLU A 244 -3.48 15.52 23.40
N ARG A 245 -4.41 15.65 22.46
CA ARG A 245 -4.57 14.77 21.30
C ARG A 245 -5.16 15.52 20.11
N ILE A 246 -4.98 14.96 18.93
CA ILE A 246 -5.65 15.42 17.71
C ILE A 246 -6.68 14.37 17.34
N GLU A 247 -7.92 14.81 17.11
CA GLU A 247 -8.95 13.95 16.54
C GLU A 247 -9.09 14.27 15.06
N ILE A 248 -9.01 13.24 14.20
CA ILE A 248 -9.02 13.39 12.74
C ILE A 248 -10.12 12.53 12.12
N TYR A 249 -10.81 13.07 11.12
CA TYR A 249 -11.63 12.28 10.21
C TYR A 249 -10.84 11.94 8.94
N ARG A 250 -10.69 10.64 8.68
CA ARG A 250 -10.00 10.11 7.50
C ARG A 250 -11.02 9.32 6.65
N PRO A 251 -11.61 9.92 5.60
CA PRO A 251 -12.56 9.19 4.76
C PRO A 251 -11.89 7.97 4.13
N THR A 252 -12.63 6.86 4.02
CA THR A 252 -12.12 5.68 3.31
C THR A 252 -12.04 5.97 1.80
N ARG A 253 -11.30 5.15 1.06
CA ARG A 253 -11.20 5.30 -0.40
C ARG A 253 -12.57 5.21 -1.07
N GLU A 254 -13.42 4.30 -0.59
CA GLU A 254 -14.79 4.14 -1.06
C GLU A 254 -15.62 5.38 -0.76
N GLU A 255 -15.47 5.99 0.42
CA GLU A 255 -16.15 7.25 0.76
C GLU A 255 -15.69 8.40 -0.13
N ILE A 256 -14.39 8.53 -0.39
CA ILE A 256 -13.82 9.54 -1.29
C ILE A 256 -14.45 9.42 -2.69
N GLN A 257 -14.59 8.18 -3.18
CA GLN A 257 -15.10 7.84 -4.51
C GLN A 257 -16.63 7.82 -4.62
N ARG A 258 -17.37 7.99 -3.52
CA ARG A 258 -18.83 8.05 -3.60
C ARG A 258 -19.26 9.21 -4.47
N PRO A 259 -20.14 8.98 -5.46
CA PRO A 259 -20.73 10.08 -6.22
C PRO A 259 -21.40 11.06 -5.27
N ALA A 260 -20.99 12.31 -5.34
CA ALA A 260 -21.69 13.42 -4.72
C ALA A 260 -22.24 14.32 -5.83
N GLU A 261 -23.16 15.20 -5.48
CA GLU A 261 -23.57 16.28 -6.37
C GLU A 261 -22.32 17.07 -6.77
N ARG A 262 -22.03 17.10 -8.07
CA ARG A 262 -20.84 17.77 -8.57
C ARG A 262 -21.06 19.27 -8.41
N PRO A 263 -20.15 19.99 -7.71
CA PRO A 263 -20.22 21.43 -7.62
C PRO A 263 -20.12 22.03 -9.01
N THR A 264 -20.47 23.29 -9.15
CA THR A 264 -20.23 24.02 -10.39
C THR A 264 -18.74 24.00 -10.71
N ILE A 265 -18.36 23.24 -11.75
CA ILE A 265 -17.00 23.19 -12.26
C ILE A 265 -16.87 24.28 -13.31
N LYS A 266 -16.03 25.28 -13.04
CA LYS A 266 -15.71 26.32 -14.01
C LYS A 266 -14.72 25.77 -15.03
N ARG A 267 -14.94 26.06 -16.30
CA ARG A 267 -13.90 25.81 -17.31
C ARG A 267 -12.81 26.86 -17.18
N SER A 268 -11.58 26.42 -17.39
CA SER A 268 -10.45 27.33 -17.34
C SER A 268 -10.50 28.36 -18.47
N GLU A 269 -10.18 29.60 -18.11
CA GLU A 269 -10.19 30.78 -18.98
C GLU A 269 -8.86 30.93 -19.74
N ARG A 270 -7.80 30.29 -19.22
CA ARG A 270 -6.44 30.35 -19.78
C ARG A 270 -5.75 29.01 -19.63
N LYS A 271 -4.81 28.71 -20.52
CA LYS A 271 -4.00 27.51 -20.38
C LYS A 271 -3.20 27.58 -19.06
N PRO A 272 -3.33 26.59 -18.15
CA PRO A 272 -2.56 26.55 -16.92
C PRO A 272 -1.06 26.35 -17.22
N THR A 273 -0.23 26.80 -16.30
CA THR A 273 1.22 26.52 -16.25
C THR A 273 1.52 25.11 -15.74
N LEU A 274 0.54 24.49 -15.07
CA LEU A 274 0.59 23.09 -14.63
C LEU A 274 0.61 22.13 -15.82
N ASP A 275 1.59 21.24 -15.86
CA ASP A 275 1.70 20.19 -16.88
C ASP A 275 0.91 18.95 -16.44
N VAL A 276 -0.31 18.82 -16.94
CA VAL A 276 -1.21 17.72 -16.58
C VAL A 276 -0.67 16.36 -17.07
N ASN A 277 0.06 16.31 -18.17
CA ASN A 277 0.59 15.06 -18.73
C ASN A 277 1.62 14.42 -17.79
N GLU A 278 2.48 15.23 -17.16
CA GLU A 278 3.46 14.71 -16.19
C GLU A 278 2.81 14.20 -14.90
N ILE A 279 1.60 14.67 -14.57
CA ILE A 279 0.83 14.19 -13.41
C ILE A 279 0.12 12.89 -13.74
N THR A 280 -0.55 12.83 -14.89
CA THR A 280 -1.32 11.64 -15.32
C THR A 280 -0.42 10.45 -15.61
N ARG A 281 0.77 10.66 -16.21
CA ARG A 281 1.80 9.61 -16.35
C ARG A 281 2.12 8.95 -15.01
N SER A 282 2.33 9.77 -13.97
CA SER A 282 2.59 9.25 -12.63
C SER A 282 1.45 8.35 -12.17
N ARG A 283 0.20 8.78 -12.30
CA ARG A 283 -0.96 8.05 -11.78
C ARG A 283 -1.11 6.68 -12.45
N SER A 284 -0.98 6.63 -13.77
CA SER A 284 -1.05 5.38 -14.53
C SER A 284 0.02 4.39 -14.06
N GLU A 285 1.28 4.83 -13.93
CA GLU A 285 2.38 3.97 -13.49
C GLU A 285 2.18 3.40 -12.08
N THR A 286 1.54 4.15 -11.16
CA THR A 286 1.20 3.62 -9.83
C THR A 286 0.08 2.61 -9.87
N GLN A 287 -0.97 2.87 -10.64
CA GLN A 287 -2.13 2.00 -10.66
C GLN A 287 -1.78 0.62 -11.21
N ASP A 288 -0.97 0.55 -12.28
CA ASP A 288 -0.53 -0.71 -12.86
C ASP A 288 0.35 -1.53 -11.89
N ARG A 289 1.26 -0.87 -11.17
CA ARG A 289 2.14 -1.53 -10.19
C ARG A 289 1.43 -1.97 -8.91
N ASP A 290 0.50 -1.16 -8.40
CA ASP A 290 -0.27 -1.54 -7.21
C ASP A 290 -1.17 -2.74 -7.50
N ILE A 291 -1.76 -2.80 -8.71
CA ILE A 291 -2.50 -3.98 -9.18
C ILE A 291 -1.59 -5.21 -9.24
N GLN A 292 -0.36 -5.07 -9.76
CA GLN A 292 0.60 -6.16 -9.82
C GLN A 292 0.99 -6.66 -8.40
N LEU A 293 1.34 -5.74 -7.50
CA LEU A 293 1.72 -6.09 -6.13
C LEU A 293 0.58 -6.76 -5.35
N GLN A 294 -0.67 -6.31 -5.55
CA GLN A 294 -1.83 -6.97 -4.95
C GLN A 294 -2.03 -8.40 -5.48
N ARG A 295 -1.75 -8.66 -6.77
CA ARG A 295 -1.79 -10.02 -7.32
C ARG A 295 -0.72 -10.89 -6.68
N GLU A 296 0.52 -10.42 -6.61
CA GLU A 296 1.63 -11.15 -5.98
C GLU A 296 1.37 -11.45 -4.49
N GLN A 297 0.76 -10.52 -3.75
CA GLN A 297 0.36 -10.75 -2.35
C GLN A 297 -0.77 -11.78 -2.21
N ARG A 298 -1.76 -11.75 -3.12
CA ARG A 298 -2.85 -12.75 -3.13
C ARG A 298 -2.32 -14.13 -3.47
N GLU A 299 -1.39 -14.24 -4.42
CA GLU A 299 -0.71 -15.48 -4.78
C GLU A 299 0.05 -16.05 -3.58
N LYS A 300 0.91 -15.25 -2.93
CA LYS A 300 1.62 -15.67 -1.71
C LYS A 300 0.69 -16.12 -0.59
N LYS A 301 -0.41 -15.39 -0.36
CA LYS A 301 -1.40 -15.77 0.66
C LYS A 301 -2.11 -17.08 0.29
N SER A 302 -2.40 -17.31 -1.00
CA SER A 302 -3.00 -18.56 -1.47
C SER A 302 -2.03 -19.75 -1.38
N GLU A 303 -0.75 -19.54 -1.67
CA GLU A 303 0.31 -20.55 -1.49
C GLU A 303 0.49 -20.91 -0.02
N GLN A 304 0.45 -19.92 0.88
CA GLN A 304 0.53 -20.15 2.31
C GLN A 304 -0.67 -20.98 2.82
N ILE A 305 -1.90 -20.62 2.43
CA ILE A 305 -3.11 -21.37 2.78
C ILE A 305 -3.04 -22.81 2.25
N GLN A 306 -2.58 -23.01 1.01
CA GLN A 306 -2.39 -24.36 0.46
C GLN A 306 -1.34 -25.16 1.23
N SER A 307 -0.24 -24.52 1.66
CA SER A 307 0.79 -25.18 2.46
C SER A 307 0.28 -25.60 3.84
N GLU A 308 -0.49 -24.73 4.51
CA GLU A 308 -1.11 -25.01 5.82
C GLU A 308 -2.13 -26.15 5.70
N GLN A 309 -2.98 -26.15 4.66
CA GLN A 309 -3.93 -27.23 4.40
C GLN A 309 -3.25 -28.58 4.11
N LYS A 310 -2.10 -28.56 3.44
CA LYS A 310 -1.33 -29.76 3.13
C LYS A 310 -0.69 -30.36 4.37
N VAL A 311 -0.13 -29.51 5.24
CA VAL A 311 0.40 -29.92 6.56
C VAL A 311 -0.72 -30.51 7.43
N GLU A 312 -1.90 -29.86 7.48
CA GLU A 312 -3.03 -30.36 8.25
C GLU A 312 -3.58 -31.70 7.71
N GLN A 313 -3.57 -31.90 6.39
CA GLN A 313 -3.92 -33.21 5.79
C GLN A 313 -2.90 -34.29 6.10
N GLU A 314 -1.60 -33.99 6.07
CA GLU A 314 -0.53 -34.92 6.44
C GLU A 314 -0.61 -35.30 7.92
N GLU A 315 -0.85 -34.34 8.82
CA GLU A 315 -1.06 -34.61 10.25
C GLU A 315 -2.31 -35.47 10.52
N ARG A 316 -3.42 -35.19 9.83
CA ARG A 316 -4.64 -36.02 9.90
C ARG A 316 -4.41 -37.43 9.36
N ALA A 317 -3.64 -37.58 8.28
CA ALA A 317 -3.28 -38.89 7.72
C ALA A 317 -2.35 -39.69 8.66
N ASN A 318 -1.41 -39.02 9.31
CA ASN A 318 -0.50 -39.64 10.28
C ASN A 318 -1.25 -40.09 11.55
N THR A 319 -2.14 -39.25 12.08
CA THR A 319 -2.97 -39.56 13.26
C THR A 319 -3.90 -40.75 13.00
N ARG A 320 -4.43 -40.88 11.78
CA ARG A 320 -5.29 -42.01 11.38
C ARG A 320 -4.52 -43.32 11.17
N SER A 321 -3.20 -43.26 11.03
CA SER A 321 -2.31 -44.42 10.82
C SER A 321 -1.81 -45.05 12.13
N GLN A 322 -1.82 -44.29 13.24
CA GLN A 322 -1.32 -44.72 14.55
C GLN A 322 -2.11 -45.88 15.20
N PRO A 323 -3.47 -45.95 15.14
CA PRO A 323 -4.21 -47.08 15.74
C PRO A 323 -3.93 -48.41 15.02
N ARG A 324 -3.72 -48.34 13.70
CA ARG A 324 -3.57 -49.53 12.84
C ARG A 324 -2.25 -50.27 13.08
N GLN A 325 -1.18 -49.58 13.48
CA GLN A 325 0.10 -50.23 13.80
C GLN A 325 0.11 -50.87 15.20
N GLN A 326 -0.57 -50.27 16.18
CA GLN A 326 -0.70 -50.83 17.53
C GLN A 326 -1.60 -52.07 17.57
N ASP A 327 -2.69 -52.10 16.80
CA ASP A 327 -3.57 -53.27 16.70
C ASP A 327 -2.92 -54.46 15.98
N ILE A 328 -2.05 -54.21 14.99
CA ILE A 328 -1.27 -55.26 14.31
C ILE A 328 -0.21 -55.86 15.25
N GLN A 329 0.39 -55.07 16.14
CA GLN A 329 1.31 -55.58 17.15
C GLN A 329 0.58 -56.37 18.25
N LYS A 330 -0.53 -55.86 18.78
CA LYS A 330 -1.35 -56.58 19.79
C LYS A 330 -1.87 -57.92 19.27
N SER A 331 -2.41 -57.96 18.04
CA SER A 331 -2.92 -59.21 17.47
C SER A 331 -1.84 -60.27 17.20
N LYS A 332 -0.57 -59.85 16.98
CA LYS A 332 0.57 -60.78 16.88
C LYS A 332 0.96 -61.35 18.24
N ILE A 333 0.92 -60.54 19.30
CA ILE A 333 1.22 -60.96 20.67
C ILE A 333 0.15 -61.93 21.18
N ASP A 334 -1.14 -61.60 21.02
CA ASP A 334 -2.26 -62.47 21.39
C ASP A 334 -2.21 -63.84 20.69
N ARG A 335 -1.79 -63.87 19.41
CA ARG A 335 -1.61 -65.14 18.68
C ARG A 335 -0.48 -65.99 19.23
N GLN A 336 0.60 -65.37 19.72
CA GLN A 336 1.70 -66.10 20.35
C GLN A 336 1.31 -66.62 21.73
N GLU A 337 0.57 -65.86 22.52
CA GLU A 337 0.08 -66.28 23.84
C GLU A 337 -0.94 -67.42 23.74
N LYS A 338 -1.95 -67.31 22.86
CA LYS A 338 -2.89 -68.41 22.62
C LYS A 338 -2.20 -69.70 22.15
N ARG A 339 -1.11 -69.57 21.38
CA ARG A 339 -0.33 -70.74 20.95
C ARG A 339 0.41 -71.38 22.12
N LYS A 340 0.91 -70.60 23.08
CA LYS A 340 1.54 -71.12 24.30
C LYS A 340 0.52 -71.81 25.22
N GLU A 341 -0.65 -71.20 25.43
CA GLU A 341 -1.72 -71.82 26.23
C GLU A 341 -2.23 -73.13 25.65
N LEU A 342 -2.31 -73.24 24.31
CA LEU A 342 -2.71 -74.48 23.64
C LEU A 342 -1.70 -75.61 23.84
N ILE A 343 -0.40 -75.28 23.89
CA ILE A 343 0.66 -76.26 24.15
C ILE A 343 0.59 -76.71 25.62
N GLU A 344 0.39 -75.78 26.55
CA GLU A 344 0.31 -76.08 28.00
C GLU A 344 -0.94 -76.89 28.38
N ARG A 345 -2.07 -76.68 27.69
CA ARG A 345 -3.27 -77.52 27.85
C ARG A 345 -3.10 -78.93 27.27
N GLN A 346 -2.22 -79.10 26.30
CA GLN A 346 -1.98 -80.39 25.67
C GLN A 346 -1.07 -81.30 26.52
N ASP A 347 -0.25 -80.72 27.40
CA ASP A 347 0.62 -81.45 28.33
C ASP A 347 -0.09 -81.97 29.60
N ASN A 348 -1.34 -81.56 29.86
CA ASN A 348 -2.08 -81.86 31.12
C ASN A 348 -3.22 -82.89 30.98
N LEU A 349 -3.29 -83.65 29.89
CA LEU A 349 -4.28 -84.73 29.71
C LEU A 349 -3.66 -86.10 30.06
N PRO A 350 -4.32 -86.95 30.89
CA PRO A 350 -3.83 -88.28 31.19
C PRO A 350 -3.78 -89.14 29.92
N ASN A 351 -2.62 -89.74 29.64
CA ASN A 351 -2.40 -90.64 28.51
C ASN A 351 -3.36 -91.84 28.54
N PRO A 352 -4.23 -92.03 27.52
CA PRO A 352 -4.82 -93.33 27.24
C PRO A 352 -3.87 -94.19 26.37
N PRO A 353 -3.95 -95.53 26.48
CA PRO A 353 -2.91 -96.42 25.98
C PRO A 353 -2.85 -96.50 24.45
N VAL A 354 -1.61 -96.63 23.98
CA VAL A 354 -1.15 -96.80 22.61
C VAL A 354 -1.80 -98.03 21.95
N ARG A 355 -2.32 -97.85 20.73
CA ARG A 355 -2.34 -98.94 19.74
C ARG A 355 -1.97 -98.43 18.34
N GLU A 356 -1.17 -99.26 17.71
CA GLU A 356 -0.22 -99.04 16.63
C GLU A 356 -0.81 -98.58 15.29
N ARG A 357 0.02 -97.81 14.56
CA ARG A 357 -0.13 -97.48 13.14
C ARG A 357 0.22 -98.69 12.25
N PRO A 358 -0.23 -98.65 10.99
CA PRO A 358 0.73 -98.68 9.86
C PRO A 358 0.41 -97.55 8.86
N ALA A 359 1.33 -96.62 8.54
CA ALA A 359 2.46 -96.72 7.60
C ALA A 359 2.08 -96.62 6.11
N ILE A 360 2.11 -95.41 5.52
CA ILE A 360 2.27 -95.19 4.06
C ILE A 360 3.16 -93.95 3.77
N VAL A 361 4.36 -94.27 3.28
CA VAL A 361 5.24 -93.72 2.22
C VAL A 361 5.01 -92.29 1.66
N LYS A 362 6.13 -91.53 1.58
CA LYS A 362 6.34 -90.22 0.92
C LYS A 362 6.33 -90.31 -0.63
N PRO A 363 6.14 -89.17 -1.31
CA PRO A 363 7.14 -88.76 -2.30
C PRO A 363 7.55 -87.27 -2.24
N GLN A 364 8.80 -87.00 -2.63
CA GLN A 364 9.40 -85.69 -2.94
C GLN A 364 9.06 -85.21 -4.35
N LYS A 365 9.11 -83.89 -4.59
CA LYS A 365 9.57 -83.15 -5.80
C LYS A 365 9.29 -81.65 -5.57
N GLU A 366 9.91 -80.64 -6.17
CA GLU A 366 11.14 -80.41 -6.94
C GLU A 366 11.16 -78.88 -7.22
N LYS A 367 12.34 -78.32 -7.56
CA LYS A 367 12.65 -76.89 -7.69
C LYS A 367 11.90 -76.16 -8.83
N GLN A 368 11.68 -74.85 -8.67
CA GLN A 368 11.86 -73.86 -9.75
C GLN A 368 11.98 -72.41 -9.22
N SER A 369 12.91 -71.66 -9.82
CA SER A 369 13.31 -70.27 -9.53
C SER A 369 12.42 -69.21 -10.21
N PRO A 370 12.45 -67.93 -9.79
CA PRO A 370 12.03 -66.82 -10.65
C PRO A 370 13.20 -65.89 -11.09
N GLN A 371 12.98 -65.27 -12.25
CA GLN A 371 13.92 -64.55 -13.11
C GLN A 371 14.32 -63.13 -12.65
N VAL A 372 15.48 -62.72 -13.17
CA VAL A 372 16.15 -61.41 -13.08
C VAL A 372 15.48 -60.37 -13.99
N ARG A 373 15.41 -59.09 -13.56
CA ARG A 373 15.23 -57.94 -14.46
C ARG A 373 16.32 -56.89 -14.20
N GLN A 374 17.00 -56.51 -15.29
CA GLN A 374 18.25 -55.74 -15.35
C GLN A 374 18.11 -54.26 -15.00
N TYR A 375 19.22 -53.74 -14.47
CA TYR A 375 19.59 -52.35 -14.21
C TYR A 375 20.37 -51.77 -15.41
N TYR A 376 20.18 -50.50 -15.74
CA TYR A 376 21.12 -49.69 -16.53
C TYR A 376 21.27 -48.30 -15.87
N PRO A 377 22.50 -47.81 -15.60
CA PRO A 377 22.73 -46.44 -15.11
C PRO A 377 23.57 -45.56 -16.07
N ARG A 378 23.52 -44.25 -15.78
CA ARG A 378 24.40 -43.14 -16.23
C ARG A 378 24.19 -42.67 -17.69
N GLU A 379 24.37 -41.39 -18.03
CA GLU A 379 25.45 -40.50 -17.62
C GLU A 379 25.16 -39.01 -17.88
N SER A 380 25.80 -38.18 -17.07
CA SER A 380 25.92 -36.73 -17.18
C SER A 380 26.96 -36.31 -18.21
N GLN A 381 26.68 -35.29 -19.03
CA GLN A 381 27.73 -34.48 -19.65
C GLN A 381 27.42 -32.98 -19.61
N ARG A 382 28.37 -32.24 -19.02
CA ARG A 382 28.61 -30.81 -19.21
C ARG A 382 29.19 -30.58 -20.62
N SER A 383 28.87 -29.47 -21.26
CA SER A 383 29.86 -28.74 -22.07
C SER A 383 29.59 -27.24 -22.09
N ARG A 384 30.70 -26.50 -22.02
CA ARG A 384 30.90 -25.05 -22.05
C ARG A 384 31.06 -24.58 -23.51
N SER A 385 31.14 -23.25 -23.65
CA SER A 385 31.77 -22.46 -24.75
C SER A 385 30.90 -22.19 -25.97
N GLU A 386 30.98 -21.07 -26.70
CA GLU A 386 31.62 -19.75 -26.57
C GLU A 386 31.03 -18.86 -27.69
N GLY A 387 31.04 -17.53 -27.49
CA GLY A 387 31.49 -16.53 -28.47
C GLY A 387 30.79 -16.30 -29.83
N LYS A 388 30.28 -15.06 -30.02
CA LYS A 388 30.36 -14.13 -31.21
C LYS A 388 29.13 -13.19 -31.16
N LYS A 389 29.20 -11.85 -31.03
CA LYS A 389 29.90 -10.73 -31.72
C LYS A 389 29.49 -10.52 -33.18
N GLN A 390 29.15 -9.23 -33.46
CA GLN A 390 28.81 -8.55 -34.73
C GLN A 390 27.32 -8.65 -35.13
N ARG A 391 26.63 -7.60 -35.56
CA ARG A 391 27.03 -6.29 -36.08
C ARG A 391 25.90 -5.28 -35.89
#